data_AF-A0A8B7WGU5-F1
#
_entry.id   AF-A0A8B7WGU5-F1
#
_cell.length_a   1.000
_cell.length_b   1.000
_cell.length_c   1.000
_cell.angle_alpha   90.00
_cell.angle_beta   90.00
_cell.angle_gamma   90.00
#
_symmetry.space_group_name_H-M   'P 1'
#
loop_
_entity.id
_entity.type
_entity.pdbx_description
1 polymer ?
#
loop_
_entity_poly.entity_id
_entity_poly.type
_entity_poly.pdbx_seq_one_letter_code
_entity_poly.pdbx_strand_id
1 'polypeptide(L)'
;MFYEKPAAVISAQLNTLLLWPLGRSGKETVAAGTRKENVVIFPGQIFLYDYRDRETTGIRELSLIVVISECQRQQLESVSYSSRYALGLFYEAGTKIDVPWAGQYITSNPCVRFVSIDNKKRNVESSETGPSLVIHTTVPFGVKYLEQSTEDVQELIFQQLEDLLPGLPRPIFTKCRKWRHSQVTNAVANCPGQMTLHLKPFLVCGGDGFTQSNFDGCITSALCVLEALKNHV
;
A
#
# COMPACT_ATOMS: atom_id res chain seq x y z
N MET A 1 10.81 -3.11 31.53
CA MET A 1 10.95 -2.01 30.55
C MET A 1 11.64 -2.60 29.33
N PHE A 2 10.88 -3.24 28.43
CA PHE A 2 11.39 -3.79 27.18
C PHE A 2 10.78 -2.96 26.05
N TYR A 3 11.64 -2.18 25.39
CA TYR A 3 11.30 -1.47 24.17
C TYR A 3 11.31 -2.49 23.02
N GLU A 4 10.14 -2.92 22.57
CA GLU A 4 10.01 -3.67 21.32
C GLU A 4 10.18 -2.70 20.14
N LYS A 5 11.08 -3.06 19.22
CA LYS A 5 11.25 -2.38 17.93
C LYS A 5 9.98 -2.61 17.08
N PRO A 6 9.44 -1.60 16.37
CA PRO A 6 8.36 -1.83 15.43
C PRO A 6 8.91 -2.61 14.21
N ALA A 7 8.56 -3.89 14.11
CA ALA A 7 8.77 -4.70 12.92
C ALA A 7 7.77 -4.32 11.83
N ALA A 8 8.19 -4.41 10.57
CA ALA A 8 7.52 -3.90 9.39
C ALA A 8 6.03 -4.25 9.35
N VAL A 9 5.19 -3.20 9.39
CA VAL A 9 3.76 -3.30 9.08
C VAL A 9 3.66 -3.68 7.61
N ILE A 10 3.29 -4.93 7.30
CA ILE A 10 2.76 -5.29 5.98
C ILE A 10 1.38 -4.64 5.91
N SER A 11 1.36 -3.34 5.57
CA SER A 11 0.14 -2.63 5.19
C SER A 11 -0.22 -3.07 3.78
N ALA A 12 -0.61 -4.33 3.61
CA ALA A 12 -1.51 -4.65 2.52
C ALA A 12 -2.77 -3.81 2.77
N GLN A 13 -3.18 -2.99 1.81
CA GLN A 13 -4.43 -2.25 1.86
C GLN A 13 -5.61 -3.26 1.83
N LEU A 14 -5.85 -3.94 2.94
CA LEU A 14 -7.10 -4.63 3.25
C LEU A 14 -8.05 -3.62 3.88
N ASN A 15 -8.35 -2.55 3.13
CA ASN A 15 -9.50 -1.71 3.43
C ASN A 15 -10.76 -2.49 3.07
N THR A 16 -11.14 -3.44 3.94
CA THR A 16 -12.49 -3.93 4.29
C THR A 16 -12.33 -5.30 4.95
N LEU A 17 -11.77 -5.36 6.16
CA LEU A 17 -12.10 -6.42 7.11
C LEU A 17 -12.22 -5.77 8.49
N LEU A 18 -13.41 -5.90 9.08
CA LEU A 18 -13.79 -5.27 10.34
C LEU A 18 -12.77 -5.60 11.45
N LEU A 19 -11.99 -4.59 11.88
CA LEU A 19 -11.37 -4.59 13.20
C LEU A 19 -12.50 -4.46 14.22
N TRP A 20 -12.90 -5.55 14.85
CA TRP A 20 -13.78 -5.50 16.02
C TRP A 20 -12.96 -5.07 17.24
N PRO A 21 -13.28 -3.96 17.91
CA PRO A 21 -12.65 -3.64 19.18
C PRO A 21 -13.19 -4.60 20.25
N LEU A 22 -12.30 -5.40 20.85
CA LEU A 22 -12.60 -6.11 22.09
C LEU A 22 -12.85 -5.08 23.20
N GLY A 23 -14.12 -4.72 23.40
CA GLY A 23 -14.52 -3.84 24.49
C GLY A 23 -15.80 -3.07 24.24
N ARG A 24 -16.95 -3.75 24.19
CA ARG A 24 -18.26 -3.20 24.58
C ARG A 24 -19.27 -4.33 24.70
N SER A 25 -19.85 -4.48 25.89
CA SER A 25 -21.02 -5.30 26.16
C SER A 25 -22.24 -4.69 25.46
N GLY A 26 -22.52 -5.12 24.23
CA GLY A 26 -23.74 -4.79 23.50
C GLY A 26 -24.36 -6.08 22.99
N LYS A 27 -25.55 -6.44 23.50
CA LYS A 27 -26.34 -7.53 22.95
C LYS A 27 -26.87 -7.09 21.58
N GLU A 28 -26.38 -7.68 20.51
CA GLU A 28 -27.07 -7.67 19.23
C GLU A 28 -27.43 -9.10 18.83
N THR A 29 -28.72 -9.27 18.56
CA THR A 29 -29.36 -10.51 18.10
C THR A 29 -29.00 -10.69 16.63
N VAL A 30 -28.13 -11.65 16.32
CA VAL A 30 -27.84 -12.06 14.93
C VAL A 30 -28.71 -13.25 14.59
N ALA A 31 -29.46 -13.13 13.49
CA ALA A 31 -30.35 -14.17 12.97
C ALA A 31 -29.58 -15.46 12.65
N ALA A 32 -30.20 -16.60 12.96
CA ALA A 32 -29.69 -17.94 12.69
C ALA A 32 -29.42 -18.13 11.19
N GLY A 33 -28.24 -18.67 10.84
CA GLY A 33 -28.00 -19.29 9.53
C GLY A 33 -26.83 -18.79 8.68
N THR A 34 -25.94 -17.90 9.14
CA THR A 34 -24.74 -17.52 8.37
C THR A 34 -23.44 -17.81 9.10
N ARG A 35 -22.67 -18.78 8.59
CA ARG A 35 -21.28 -19.03 9.00
C ARG A 35 -20.44 -17.83 8.56
N LYS A 36 -20.02 -16.97 9.50
CA LYS A 36 -19.06 -15.90 9.24
C LYS A 36 -17.68 -16.37 9.70
N GLU A 37 -16.81 -16.64 8.74
CA GLU A 37 -15.39 -16.88 8.99
C GLU A 37 -14.68 -15.53 9.03
N ASN A 38 -14.02 -15.21 10.15
CA ASN A 38 -13.29 -13.95 10.31
C ASN A 38 -11.78 -14.22 10.31
N VAL A 39 -11.00 -13.35 9.65
CA VAL A 39 -9.53 -13.40 9.64
C VAL A 39 -9.00 -12.26 10.52
N VAL A 40 -8.08 -12.56 11.44
CA VAL A 40 -7.32 -11.53 12.18
C VAL A 40 -5.84 -11.71 11.90
N ILE A 41 -5.16 -10.60 11.59
CA ILE A 41 -3.75 -10.57 11.25
C ILE A 41 -3.03 -9.82 12.37
N PHE A 42 -2.10 -10.50 13.05
CA PHE A 42 -1.14 -9.91 13.98
C PHE A 42 0.25 -9.90 13.34
N PRO A 43 1.18 -9.05 13.82
CA PRO A 43 2.59 -9.15 13.44
C PRO A 43 3.09 -10.58 13.66
N GLY A 44 3.44 -11.27 12.56
CA GLY A 44 3.96 -12.64 12.58
C GLY A 44 2.95 -13.77 12.72
N GLN A 45 1.64 -13.50 12.81
CA GLN A 45 0.60 -14.55 12.95
C GLN A 45 -0.68 -14.21 12.18
N ILE A 46 -1.21 -15.18 11.42
CA ILE A 46 -2.53 -15.10 10.79
C ILE A 46 -3.43 -16.12 11.49
N PHE A 47 -4.59 -15.66 11.95
CA PHE A 47 -5.58 -16.49 12.61
C PHE A 47 -6.89 -16.51 11.83
N LEU A 48 -7.41 -17.71 11.62
CA LEU A 48 -8.78 -17.93 11.17
C LEU A 48 -9.65 -18.28 12.38
N TYR A 49 -10.81 -17.63 12.48
CA TYR A 49 -11.85 -17.97 13.44
C TYR A 49 -13.00 -18.67 12.73
N ASP A 50 -13.24 -19.93 13.07
CA ASP A 50 -14.44 -20.67 12.68
C ASP A 50 -15.50 -20.50 13.79
N TYR A 51 -16.54 -19.73 13.52
CA TYR A 51 -17.69 -19.64 14.41
C TYR A 51 -18.64 -20.81 14.14
N ARG A 52 -18.65 -21.81 15.03
CA ARG A 52 -19.66 -22.87 15.00
C ARG A 52 -20.72 -22.62 16.06
N ASP A 53 -21.94 -22.37 15.61
CA ASP A 53 -23.11 -22.43 16.47
C ASP A 53 -23.47 -23.91 16.68
N ARG A 54 -23.15 -24.50 17.84
CA ARG A 54 -23.70 -25.81 18.22
C ARG A 54 -24.99 -25.56 18.98
N GLU A 55 -26.12 -25.80 18.33
CA GLU A 55 -27.47 -25.61 18.89
C GLU A 55 -27.83 -26.46 20.14
N THR A 56 -26.91 -27.13 20.83
CA THR A 56 -27.29 -28.03 21.94
C THR A 56 -26.44 -28.00 23.20
N THR A 57 -25.37 -27.20 23.29
CA THR A 57 -24.71 -26.92 24.58
C THR A 57 -24.02 -25.58 24.46
N GLY A 58 -24.38 -24.62 25.32
CA GLY A 58 -23.96 -23.20 25.24
C GLY A 58 -22.47 -22.92 25.47
N ILE A 59 -21.58 -23.74 24.92
CA ILE A 59 -20.13 -23.54 24.94
C ILE A 59 -19.73 -22.99 23.58
N ARG A 60 -19.27 -21.72 23.60
CA ARG A 60 -18.71 -21.01 22.46
C ARG A 60 -17.27 -21.48 22.26
N GLU A 61 -17.01 -22.27 21.23
CA GLU A 61 -15.66 -22.76 20.94
C GLU A 61 -14.98 -21.86 19.90
N LEU A 62 -14.06 -21.00 20.35
CA LEU A 62 -13.13 -20.26 19.49
C LEU A 62 -11.92 -21.17 19.22
N SER A 63 -11.84 -21.72 18.01
CA SER A 63 -10.60 -22.40 17.58
C SER A 63 -9.67 -21.38 16.92
N LEU A 64 -8.45 -21.27 17.44
CA LEU A 64 -7.39 -20.42 16.90
C LEU A 64 -6.53 -21.30 15.99
N ILE A 65 -6.69 -21.17 14.67
CA ILE A 65 -5.86 -21.90 13.71
C ILE A 65 -4.73 -20.98 13.28
N VAL A 66 -3.48 -21.37 13.54
CA VAL A 66 -2.31 -20.74 12.91
C VAL A 66 -2.32 -21.17 11.45
N VAL A 67 -2.50 -20.20 10.56
CA VAL A 67 -2.80 -20.48 9.15
C VAL A 67 -1.55 -20.62 8.30
N ILE A 68 -0.40 -20.14 8.79
CA ILE A 68 0.84 -20.09 8.03
C ILE A 68 1.92 -20.96 8.67
N SER A 69 2.64 -21.72 7.84
CA SER A 69 3.86 -22.39 8.27
C SER A 69 4.98 -21.38 8.54
N GLU A 70 5.96 -21.78 9.35
CA GLU A 70 7.15 -20.95 9.62
C GLU A 70 7.92 -20.62 8.32
N CYS A 71 7.96 -21.55 7.36
CA CYS A 71 8.57 -21.30 6.05
C CYS A 71 7.83 -20.20 5.28
N GLN A 72 6.49 -20.26 5.20
CA GLN A 72 5.68 -19.23 4.56
C GLN A 72 5.84 -17.88 5.26
N ARG A 73 5.87 -17.87 6.59
CA ARG A 73 6.12 -16.66 7.38
C ARG A 73 7.46 -16.02 7.01
N GLN A 74 8.55 -16.80 7.02
CA GLN A 74 9.89 -16.32 6.66
C GLN A 74 9.96 -15.80 5.22
N GLN A 75 9.28 -16.46 4.29
CA GLN A 75 9.18 -16.00 2.91
C GLN A 75 8.47 -14.65 2.80
N LEU A 76 7.34 -14.47 3.50
CA LEU A 76 6.59 -13.21 3.50
C LEU A 76 7.36 -12.07 4.20
N GLU A 77 8.07 -12.38 5.29
CA GLU A 77 8.90 -11.41 6.02
C GLU A 77 10.16 -11.00 5.23
N SER A 78 10.61 -11.82 4.28
CA SER A 78 11.73 -11.48 3.39
C SER A 78 11.39 -10.45 2.31
N VAL A 79 10.11 -10.17 2.10
CA VAL A 79 9.66 -9.18 1.11
C VAL A 79 10.02 -7.79 1.60
N SER A 80 10.68 -7.02 0.74
CA SER A 80 11.08 -5.65 1.06
C SER A 80 10.56 -4.68 0.01
N TYR A 81 10.20 -3.49 0.48
CA TYR A 81 9.71 -2.41 -0.36
C TYR A 81 10.59 -1.16 -0.17
N SER A 82 10.78 -0.43 -1.25
CA SER A 82 11.31 0.93 -1.21
C SER A 82 10.27 1.90 -0.63
N SER A 83 10.74 3.06 -0.14
CA SER A 83 9.89 4.15 0.31
C SER A 83 10.14 5.43 -0.48
N ARG A 84 9.07 6.20 -0.76
CA ARG A 84 9.13 7.47 -1.48
C ARG A 84 8.09 8.45 -0.95
N TYR A 85 8.29 9.72 -1.25
CA TYR A 85 7.23 10.72 -1.19
C TYR A 85 6.80 11.11 -2.60
N ALA A 86 5.53 11.46 -2.74
CA ALA A 86 4.97 12.12 -3.91
C ALA A 86 4.38 13.46 -3.49
N LEU A 87 4.70 14.53 -4.20
CA LEU A 87 4.15 15.86 -3.99
C LEU A 87 3.35 16.28 -5.23
N GLY A 88 2.06 16.51 -5.04
CA GLY A 88 1.17 17.11 -6.02
C GLY A 88 1.09 18.63 -5.80
N LEU A 89 1.31 19.41 -6.85
CA LEU A 89 1.17 20.87 -6.86
C LEU A 89 0.08 21.24 -7.86
N PHE A 90 -0.86 22.09 -7.45
CA PHE A 90 -2.00 22.49 -8.26
C PHE A 90 -2.02 24.02 -8.38
N TYR A 91 -2.21 24.49 -9.60
CA TYR A 91 -2.14 25.91 -9.94
C TYR A 91 -3.48 26.44 -10.46
N GLU A 92 -3.61 27.76 -10.52
CA GLU A 92 -4.78 28.40 -11.15
C GLU A 92 -4.73 28.31 -12.67
N ALA A 93 -5.91 28.40 -13.28
CA ALA A 93 -6.05 28.56 -14.73
C ALA A 93 -5.20 29.74 -15.23
N GLY A 94 -4.58 29.58 -16.40
CA GLY A 94 -3.68 30.59 -16.98
C GLY A 94 -2.24 30.54 -16.46
N THR A 95 -1.94 29.78 -15.39
CA THR A 95 -0.55 29.56 -14.95
C THR A 95 0.24 28.83 -16.03
N LYS A 96 1.41 29.35 -16.39
CA LYS A 96 2.31 28.73 -17.38
C LYS A 96 3.50 28.07 -16.69
N ILE A 97 3.78 26.83 -17.07
CA ILE A 97 4.97 26.09 -16.64
C ILE A 97 5.78 25.77 -17.89
N ASP A 98 6.79 26.58 -18.10
CA ASP A 98 7.53 26.65 -19.35
C ASP A 98 8.71 25.68 -19.35
N VAL A 99 8.38 24.41 -19.59
CA VAL A 99 9.37 23.35 -19.83
C VAL A 99 8.96 22.55 -21.07
N PRO A 100 9.94 22.05 -21.85
CA PRO A 100 9.69 21.41 -23.15
C PRO A 100 9.16 19.96 -23.02
N TRP A 101 9.01 19.43 -21.81
CA TRP A 101 8.65 18.05 -21.55
C TRP A 101 7.35 17.94 -20.73
N ALA A 102 6.68 16.80 -20.86
CA ALA A 102 5.52 16.44 -20.03
C ALA A 102 5.93 15.65 -18.77
N GLY A 103 7.07 14.96 -18.81
CA GLY A 103 7.70 14.38 -17.63
C GLY A 103 9.20 14.20 -17.84
N GLN A 104 9.97 14.32 -16.77
CA GLN A 104 11.42 14.23 -16.79
C GLN A 104 11.94 13.42 -15.60
N TYR A 105 12.82 12.47 -15.89
CA TYR A 105 13.62 11.80 -14.87
C TYR A 105 14.84 12.65 -14.53
N ILE A 106 15.07 12.86 -13.23
CA ILE A 106 16.20 13.61 -12.67
C ILE A 106 17.13 12.60 -11.99
N THR A 107 18.41 12.64 -12.33
CA THR A 107 19.44 11.73 -11.78
C THR A 107 20.47 12.45 -10.91
N SER A 108 20.63 13.77 -11.08
CA SER A 108 21.62 14.59 -10.37
C SER A 108 21.14 15.16 -9.04
N ASN A 109 19.82 15.21 -8.80
CA ASN A 109 19.26 15.80 -7.58
C ASN A 109 19.15 14.74 -6.46
N PRO A 110 19.57 15.05 -5.22
CA PRO A 110 19.54 14.09 -4.11
C PRO A 110 18.12 13.76 -3.61
N CYS A 111 17.17 14.67 -3.83
CA CYS A 111 15.79 14.58 -3.35
C CYS A 111 14.81 14.11 -4.42
N VAL A 112 14.80 14.74 -5.60
CA VAL A 112 13.80 14.54 -6.65
C VAL A 112 14.29 13.54 -7.69
N ARG A 113 13.48 12.52 -7.98
CA ARG A 113 13.76 11.50 -9.01
C ARG A 113 13.00 11.74 -10.31
N PHE A 114 11.80 12.28 -10.23
CA PHE A 114 10.92 12.44 -11.38
C PHE A 114 9.97 13.62 -11.17
N VAL A 115 9.74 14.39 -12.22
CA VAL A 115 8.75 15.46 -12.28
C VAL A 115 7.83 15.23 -13.48
N SER A 116 6.54 15.42 -13.30
CA SER A 116 5.52 15.31 -14.35
C SER A 116 4.64 16.54 -14.35
N ILE A 117 4.40 17.12 -15.52
CA ILE A 117 3.29 18.03 -15.77
C ILE A 117 2.12 17.15 -16.21
N ASP A 118 1.23 16.87 -15.27
CA ASP A 118 0.28 15.78 -15.40
C ASP A 118 -0.77 16.05 -16.48
N ASN A 119 -1.19 17.31 -16.67
CA ASN A 119 -2.10 17.71 -17.74
C ASN A 119 -1.47 17.49 -19.13
N LYS A 120 -0.20 17.89 -19.32
CA LYS A 120 0.57 17.64 -20.55
C LYS A 120 0.70 16.14 -20.82
N LYS A 121 1.09 15.37 -19.79
CA LYS A 121 1.26 13.91 -19.89
C LYS A 121 -0.03 13.20 -20.29
N ARG A 122 -1.18 13.66 -19.78
CA ARG A 122 -2.51 13.11 -20.08
C ARG A 122 -3.14 13.68 -21.35
N ASN A 123 -2.52 14.68 -21.99
CA ASN A 123 -3.06 15.41 -23.14
C ASN A 123 -4.45 16.02 -22.86
N VAL A 124 -4.58 16.68 -21.70
CA VAL A 124 -5.82 17.33 -21.21
C VAL A 124 -5.60 18.80 -20.84
N GLU A 125 -4.69 19.47 -21.54
CA GLU A 125 -4.46 20.90 -21.34
C GLU A 125 -5.70 21.71 -21.75
N SER A 126 -6.13 22.61 -20.88
CA SER A 126 -7.28 23.49 -21.10
C SER A 126 -6.97 24.87 -20.53
N SER A 127 -7.49 25.92 -21.17
CA SER A 127 -7.41 27.29 -20.63
C SER A 127 -8.24 27.49 -19.36
N GLU A 128 -9.20 26.61 -19.09
CA GLU A 128 -10.12 26.70 -17.96
C GLU A 128 -9.59 25.99 -16.70
N THR A 129 -8.56 25.16 -16.82
CA THR A 129 -7.98 24.39 -15.72
C THR A 129 -6.51 24.69 -15.59
N GLY A 130 -6.05 24.98 -14.36
CA GLY A 130 -4.63 25.19 -14.12
C GLY A 130 -3.80 23.91 -14.28
N PRO A 131 -2.51 24.03 -14.55
CA PRO A 131 -1.63 22.87 -14.60
C PRO A 131 -1.52 22.20 -13.24
N SER A 132 -1.16 20.92 -13.26
CA SER A 132 -0.82 20.14 -12.07
C SER A 132 0.53 19.46 -12.25
N LEU A 133 1.37 19.54 -11.23
CA LEU A 133 2.69 18.92 -11.17
C LEU A 133 2.68 17.77 -10.19
N VAL A 134 3.36 16.69 -10.56
CA VAL A 134 3.61 15.55 -9.68
C VAL A 134 5.11 15.35 -9.59
N ILE A 135 5.63 15.36 -8.36
CA ILE A 135 7.04 15.20 -8.04
C ILE A 135 7.18 13.90 -7.25
N HIS A 136 8.07 13.00 -7.68
CA HIS A 136 8.45 11.81 -6.94
C HIS A 136 9.87 11.94 -6.41
N THR A 137 10.06 11.63 -5.13
CA THR A 137 11.40 11.66 -4.52
C THR A 137 12.22 10.44 -4.89
N THR A 138 13.52 10.51 -4.66
CA THR A 138 14.44 9.38 -4.66
C THR A 138 14.09 8.42 -3.52
N VAL A 139 14.55 7.16 -3.64
CA VAL A 139 14.40 6.16 -2.55
C VAL A 139 15.22 6.56 -1.32
N PRO A 140 16.51 6.96 -1.43
CA PRO A 140 17.29 7.35 -0.26
C PRO A 140 16.65 8.50 0.52
N PHE A 141 16.08 9.50 -0.17
CA PHE A 141 15.33 10.57 0.47
C PHE A 141 14.08 10.03 1.20
N GLY A 142 13.27 9.21 0.52
CA GLY A 142 12.05 8.65 1.10
C GLY A 142 12.29 7.81 2.35
N VAL A 143 13.37 7.02 2.37
CA VAL A 143 13.78 6.22 3.54
C VAL A 143 14.30 7.13 4.67
N LYS A 144 15.16 8.11 4.35
CA LYS A 144 15.74 9.03 5.35
C LYS A 144 14.68 9.79 6.13
N TYR A 145 13.60 10.19 5.48
CA TYR A 145 12.55 11.03 6.05
C TYR A 145 11.27 10.27 6.43
N LEU A 146 11.29 8.94 6.40
CA LEU A 146 10.10 8.09 6.49
C LEU A 146 9.24 8.33 7.75
N GLU A 147 9.86 8.63 8.88
CA GLU A 147 9.15 8.86 10.16
C GLU A 147 8.84 10.34 10.43
N GLN A 148 9.21 11.25 9.53
CA GLN A 148 8.91 12.67 9.68
C GLN A 148 7.48 13.01 9.26
N SER A 149 6.99 14.17 9.72
CA SER A 149 5.69 14.70 9.32
C SER A 149 5.64 14.94 7.80
N THR A 150 4.45 14.89 7.21
CA THR A 150 4.31 15.17 5.77
C THR A 150 4.57 16.62 5.42
N GLU A 151 4.34 17.51 6.39
CA GLU A 151 4.47 18.95 6.30
C GLU A 151 5.95 19.35 6.26
N ASP A 152 6.77 18.85 7.18
CA ASP A 152 8.21 19.13 7.21
C ASP A 152 8.91 18.62 5.94
N VAL A 153 8.53 17.42 5.49
CA VAL A 153 9.10 16.82 4.28
C VAL A 153 8.66 17.57 3.02
N GLN A 154 7.44 18.11 3.00
CA GLN A 154 6.96 18.94 1.90
C GLN A 154 7.85 20.19 1.72
N GLU A 155 8.19 20.88 2.80
CA GLU A 155 9.08 22.06 2.75
C GLU A 155 10.48 21.71 2.23
N LEU A 156 11.03 20.56 2.63
CA LEU A 156 12.31 20.07 2.10
C LEU A 156 12.25 19.78 0.59
N ILE A 157 11.13 19.25 0.10
CA ILE A 157 10.94 19.02 -1.34
C ILE A 157 10.83 20.36 -2.07
N PHE A 158 10.12 21.35 -1.52
CA PHE A 158 10.01 22.69 -2.11
C PHE A 158 11.37 23.36 -2.29
N GLN A 159 12.24 23.32 -1.28
CA GLN A 159 13.60 23.86 -1.36
C GLN A 159 14.39 23.26 -2.53
N GLN A 160 14.21 21.96 -2.79
CA GLN A 160 14.89 21.27 -3.89
C GLN A 160 14.27 21.54 -5.27
N LEU A 161 13.00 21.95 -5.30
CA LEU A 161 12.32 22.31 -6.55
C LEU A 161 12.71 23.70 -7.04
N GLU A 162 13.08 24.62 -6.16
CA GLU A 162 13.58 25.95 -6.56
C GLU A 162 14.84 25.85 -7.42
N ASP A 163 15.75 24.93 -7.08
CA ASP A 163 16.96 24.66 -7.87
C ASP A 163 16.65 23.99 -9.22
N LEU A 164 15.63 23.12 -9.27
CA LEU A 164 15.30 22.32 -10.45
C LEU A 164 14.40 23.06 -11.46
N LEU A 165 13.48 23.86 -10.94
CA LEU A 165 12.48 24.62 -11.70
C LEU A 165 12.46 26.05 -11.14
N PRO A 166 13.51 26.85 -11.40
CA PRO A 166 13.60 28.21 -10.89
C PRO A 166 12.44 29.07 -11.39
N GLY A 167 11.87 29.88 -10.50
CA GLY A 167 10.74 30.75 -10.82
C GLY A 167 9.39 30.04 -10.90
N LEU A 168 9.28 28.80 -10.39
CA LEU A 168 8.00 28.12 -10.28
C LEU A 168 7.02 28.95 -9.42
N PRO A 169 5.81 29.27 -9.91
CA PRO A 169 4.84 30.05 -9.14
C PRO A 169 4.44 29.36 -7.84
N ARG A 170 3.81 30.09 -6.92
CA ARG A 170 3.22 29.48 -5.73
C ARG A 170 1.96 28.67 -6.12
N PRO A 171 1.86 27.39 -5.77
CA PRO A 171 0.64 26.61 -6.01
C PRO A 171 -0.49 27.08 -5.10
N ILE A 172 -1.74 26.98 -5.58
CA ILE A 172 -2.94 27.25 -4.77
C ILE A 172 -3.30 26.09 -3.86
N PHE A 173 -2.85 24.89 -4.19
CA PHE A 173 -3.06 23.71 -3.39
C PHE A 173 -1.91 22.73 -3.54
N THR A 174 -1.60 22.03 -2.45
CA THR A 174 -0.53 21.05 -2.38
C THR A 174 -1.04 19.76 -1.74
N LYS A 175 -0.52 18.63 -2.21
CA LYS A 175 -0.81 17.33 -1.62
C LYS A 175 0.46 16.50 -1.51
N CYS A 176 1.01 16.42 -0.31
CA CYS A 176 2.11 15.51 0.00
C CYS A 176 1.58 14.13 0.38
N ARG A 177 2.14 13.07 -0.21
CA ARG A 177 1.80 11.67 0.05
C ARG A 177 3.06 10.86 0.36
N LYS A 178 3.06 10.23 1.52
CA LYS A 178 4.05 9.23 1.94
C LYS A 178 3.68 7.85 1.40
N TRP A 179 4.58 7.25 0.63
CA TRP A 179 4.51 5.86 0.19
C TRP A 179 5.53 5.04 0.97
N ARG A 180 5.14 4.51 2.13
CA ARG A 180 6.01 3.64 2.96
C ARG A 180 6.41 2.38 2.20
N HIS A 181 5.47 1.78 1.49
CA HIS A 181 5.67 0.65 0.59
C HIS A 181 5.38 1.12 -0.84
N SER A 182 6.39 1.68 -1.50
CA SER A 182 6.24 2.28 -2.83
C SER A 182 6.37 1.24 -3.93
N GLN A 183 7.49 0.49 -3.96
CA GLN A 183 7.77 -0.53 -4.96
C GLN A 183 8.56 -1.65 -4.32
N VAL A 184 8.22 -2.90 -4.63
CA VAL A 184 8.93 -4.09 -4.22
C VAL A 184 10.38 -4.02 -4.70
N THR A 185 11.32 -4.24 -3.79
CA THR A 185 12.75 -4.34 -4.08
C THR A 185 13.25 -5.76 -3.95
N ASN A 186 12.57 -6.57 -3.12
CA ASN A 186 12.78 -8.00 -3.01
C ASN A 186 11.41 -8.67 -2.90
N ALA A 187 11.03 -9.46 -3.91
CA ALA A 187 9.76 -10.18 -3.95
C ALA A 187 9.89 -11.55 -3.25
N VAL A 188 8.75 -12.19 -2.97
CA VAL A 188 8.72 -13.54 -2.40
C VAL A 188 9.45 -14.52 -3.33
N ALA A 189 10.43 -15.23 -2.78
CA ALA A 189 11.15 -16.25 -3.53
C ALA A 189 10.28 -17.49 -3.81
N ASN A 190 10.43 -18.06 -5.00
CA ASN A 190 9.86 -19.37 -5.39
C ASN A 190 8.32 -19.49 -5.26
N CYS A 191 7.60 -18.36 -5.20
CA CYS A 191 6.13 -18.34 -5.09
C CYS A 191 5.56 -17.32 -6.09
N PRO A 192 5.68 -17.59 -7.41
CA PRO A 192 5.37 -16.59 -8.43
C PRO A 192 3.88 -16.27 -8.42
N GLY A 193 3.55 -14.99 -8.27
CA GLY A 193 2.19 -14.47 -8.43
C GLY A 193 1.25 -14.67 -7.25
N GLN A 194 1.40 -15.72 -6.44
CA GLN A 194 0.52 -15.96 -5.29
C GLN A 194 1.14 -16.92 -4.28
N MET A 195 0.65 -16.89 -3.04
CA MET A 195 0.91 -17.91 -2.02
C MET A 195 -0.40 -18.36 -1.36
N THR A 196 -0.76 -19.63 -1.52
CA THR A 196 -1.91 -20.23 -0.84
C THR A 196 -1.51 -20.56 0.60
N LEU A 197 -2.21 -19.95 1.55
CA LEU A 197 -1.96 -20.10 2.98
C LEU A 197 -2.82 -21.21 3.58
N HIS A 198 -4.04 -21.37 3.07
CA HIS A 198 -4.99 -22.35 3.58
C HIS A 198 -5.91 -22.87 2.49
N LEU A 199 -6.28 -24.15 2.55
CA LEU A 199 -7.14 -24.77 1.53
C LEU A 199 -8.62 -24.76 1.91
N LYS A 200 -8.96 -24.83 3.21
CA LYS A 200 -10.36 -24.88 3.66
C LYS A 200 -10.57 -24.32 5.08
N PRO A 201 -11.03 -23.07 5.24
CA PRO A 201 -11.45 -22.18 4.17
C PRO A 201 -10.27 -21.71 3.32
N PHE A 202 -10.52 -21.47 2.04
CA PHE A 202 -9.47 -21.10 1.10
C PHE A 202 -8.95 -19.69 1.43
N LEU A 203 -7.63 -19.57 1.61
CA LEU A 203 -6.95 -18.30 1.87
C LEU A 203 -5.69 -18.23 1.00
N VAL A 204 -5.57 -17.15 0.23
CA VAL A 204 -4.46 -16.92 -0.69
C VAL A 204 -4.02 -15.46 -0.64
N CYS A 205 -2.71 -15.23 -0.74
CA CYS A 205 -2.11 -13.90 -0.91
C CYS A 205 -1.69 -13.69 -2.36
N GLY A 206 -1.85 -12.47 -2.85
CA GLY A 206 -1.35 -12.00 -4.14
C GLY A 206 -0.97 -10.52 -4.06
N GLY A 207 -0.44 -9.97 -5.14
CA GLY A 207 0.02 -8.59 -5.26
C GLY A 207 1.44 -8.51 -5.83
N ASP A 208 1.94 -7.28 -5.90
CA ASP A 208 3.27 -6.98 -6.44
C ASP A 208 4.42 -7.62 -5.65
N GLY A 209 4.23 -7.88 -4.35
CA GLY A 209 5.17 -8.59 -3.49
C GLY A 209 5.49 -10.02 -3.96
N PHE A 210 4.65 -10.60 -4.83
CA PHE A 210 4.84 -11.93 -5.43
C PHE A 210 5.28 -11.84 -6.90
N THR A 211 5.41 -10.63 -7.45
CA THR A 211 5.81 -10.37 -8.84
C THR A 211 6.74 -9.15 -8.91
N GLN A 212 6.23 -8.02 -9.37
CA GLN A 212 6.92 -6.75 -9.60
C GLN A 212 5.92 -5.59 -9.49
N SER A 213 6.36 -4.42 -9.01
CA SER A 213 5.49 -3.24 -8.82
C SER A 213 5.26 -2.45 -10.11
N ASN A 214 4.57 -3.08 -11.05
CA ASN A 214 4.03 -2.45 -12.24
C ASN A 214 2.67 -3.06 -12.60
N PHE A 215 2.03 -2.49 -13.62
CA PHE A 215 0.69 -2.91 -14.04
C PHE A 215 0.64 -4.41 -14.41
N ASP A 216 1.57 -4.87 -15.24
CA ASP A 216 1.61 -6.27 -15.70
C ASP A 216 1.94 -7.27 -14.58
N GLY A 217 2.73 -6.86 -13.58
CA GLY A 217 3.01 -7.63 -12.38
C GLY A 217 1.75 -7.88 -11.56
N CYS A 218 0.90 -6.87 -11.41
CA CYS A 218 -0.40 -7.00 -10.78
C CYS A 218 -1.34 -7.93 -11.57
N ILE A 219 -1.38 -7.81 -12.91
CA ILE A 219 -2.18 -8.71 -13.76
C ILE A 219 -1.72 -10.16 -13.60
N THR A 220 -0.41 -10.38 -13.68
CA THR A 220 0.20 -11.70 -13.54
C THR A 220 -0.18 -12.33 -12.21
N SER A 221 -0.06 -11.59 -11.11
CA SER A 221 -0.45 -12.06 -9.78
C SER A 221 -1.94 -12.39 -9.70
N ALA A 222 -2.82 -11.52 -10.23
CA ALA A 222 -4.25 -11.75 -10.22
C ALA A 222 -4.66 -13.04 -10.97
N LEU A 223 -4.03 -13.31 -12.12
CA LEU A 223 -4.25 -14.54 -12.87
C LEU A 223 -3.77 -15.78 -12.10
N CYS A 224 -2.62 -15.70 -11.42
CA CYS A 224 -2.15 -16.79 -10.55
C CYS A 224 -3.10 -17.06 -9.38
N VAL A 225 -3.62 -16.01 -8.73
CA VAL A 225 -4.62 -16.14 -7.66
C VAL A 225 -5.90 -16.80 -8.17
N LEU A 226 -6.38 -16.39 -9.34
CA LEU A 226 -7.57 -16.97 -9.96
C LEU A 226 -7.39 -18.47 -10.25
N GLU A 227 -6.24 -18.87 -10.79
CA GLU A 227 -5.96 -20.30 -11.02
C GLU A 227 -5.86 -21.11 -9.74
N ALA A 228 -5.28 -20.56 -8.68
CA ALA A 228 -5.26 -21.24 -7.37
C ALA A 228 -6.68 -21.45 -6.84
N LEU A 229 -7.56 -20.47 -7.01
CA LEU A 229 -8.96 -20.53 -6.56
C LEU A 229 -9.79 -21.55 -7.36
N LYS A 230 -9.61 -21.66 -8.69
CA LYS A 230 -10.40 -22.56 -9.54
C LYS A 230 -10.38 -24.02 -9.10
N ASN A 231 -9.30 -24.47 -8.46
CA ASN A 231 -9.19 -25.83 -7.94
C ASN A 231 -10.00 -26.09 -6.65
N HIS A 232 -10.69 -25.07 -6.13
CA HIS A 232 -11.37 -25.07 -4.83
C HIS A 232 -12.83 -24.60 -4.89
N VAL A 233 -13.33 -24.25 -6.08
CA VAL A 233 -14.72 -23.82 -6.34
C VAL A 233 -15.48 -24.91 -7.10
#